data_AF-A0A7X7GMC2-F1
#
_entry.id   AF-A0A7X7GMC2-F1
#
_cell.length_a   1.000
_cell.length_b   1.000
_cell.length_c   1.000
_cell.angle_alpha   90.00
_cell.angle_beta   90.00
_cell.angle_gamma   90.00
#
_symmetry.space_group_name_H-M   'P 1'
#
loop_
_entity.id
_entity.type
_entity.pdbx_description
1 polymer ?
#
loop_
_entity_poly.entity_id
_entity_poly.type
_entity_poly.pdbx_seq_one_letter_code
_entity_poly.pdbx_strand_id
1 'polypeptide(L)'
;MTYAQHELAAGILVEAEAFHDFGGWVLDSQFAHEMGSPYLLAHGLGKPVADARTTVDIPADGHWHLWVRAKDWVPQHHPGRFSVHFAGADLGIEFGANGRDWSWQHAGAVDLKAGPNELVLHDLTGFDGRCDAIFLSLSDVAPPDGHGANTRAWRRRTLGLPEHPIDAGRFDTVVVGGGVTGSAAALAAARLGLRVALVQDRPVLGGNASVEIGLSPRGEMGRLLDELC
;
A
#
# COMPACT_ATOMS: atom_id res chain seq x y z
N MET A 1 31.43 17.69 -7.87
CA MET A 1 30.58 16.58 -8.35
C MET A 1 29.20 16.82 -7.77
N THR A 2 28.23 17.06 -8.64
CA THR A 2 26.90 17.60 -8.33
C THR A 2 25.99 16.54 -7.70
N TYR A 3 25.23 16.94 -6.69
CA TYR A 3 24.25 16.14 -5.93
C TYR A 3 23.31 15.27 -6.78
N ALA A 4 23.07 15.64 -8.04
CA ALA A 4 22.19 14.93 -8.98
C ALA A 4 22.64 13.50 -9.35
N GLN A 5 23.91 13.12 -9.13
CA GLN A 5 24.39 11.77 -9.47
C GLN A 5 24.20 10.73 -8.35
N HIS A 6 23.81 11.13 -7.14
CA HIS A 6 23.48 10.21 -6.06
C HIS A 6 22.00 9.80 -6.04
N GLU A 7 21.11 10.52 -6.72
CA GLU A 7 19.66 10.22 -6.75
C GLU A 7 19.29 9.04 -7.65
N LEU A 8 20.10 8.72 -8.67
CA LEU A 8 19.88 7.59 -9.57
C LEU A 8 20.21 6.21 -8.95
N ALA A 9 20.65 6.16 -7.69
CA ALA A 9 20.96 4.93 -6.98
C ALA A 9 19.79 4.37 -6.14
N ALA A 10 18.69 5.11 -6.00
CA ALA A 10 17.50 4.65 -5.30
C ALA A 10 16.49 4.12 -6.32
N GLY A 11 16.24 2.81 -6.30
CA GLY A 11 15.18 2.22 -7.13
C GLY A 11 13.80 2.81 -6.83
N ILE A 12 12.80 2.43 -7.61
CA ILE A 12 11.42 2.92 -7.48
C ILE A 12 10.64 1.90 -6.65
N LEU A 13 10.09 2.33 -5.52
CA LEU A 13 9.16 1.52 -4.73
C LEU A 13 7.73 1.95 -5.04
N VAL A 14 6.92 0.99 -5.48
CA VAL A 14 5.49 1.14 -5.72
C VAL A 14 4.74 0.34 -4.68
N GLU A 15 4.09 1.04 -3.76
CA GLU A 15 3.23 0.43 -2.74
C GLU A 15 1.90 0.03 -3.39
N ALA A 16 1.44 -1.20 -3.16
CA ALA A 16 0.23 -1.71 -3.81
C ALA A 16 -1.02 -0.90 -3.40
N GLU A 17 -1.06 -0.41 -2.16
CA GLU A 17 -2.12 0.48 -1.68
C GLU A 17 -2.16 1.85 -2.39
N ALA A 18 -1.10 2.22 -3.10
CA ALA A 18 -1.03 3.46 -3.86
C ALA A 18 -1.47 3.29 -5.33
N PHE A 19 -1.99 2.11 -5.71
CA PHE A 19 -2.53 1.90 -7.05
C PHE A 19 -3.72 2.83 -7.32
N HIS A 20 -3.79 3.39 -8.54
CA HIS A 20 -4.84 4.33 -8.91
C HIS A 20 -6.22 3.66 -9.06
N ASP A 21 -6.24 2.40 -9.49
CA ASP A 21 -7.45 1.59 -9.65
C ASP A 21 -7.17 0.21 -9.05
N PHE A 22 -7.97 -0.20 -8.07
CA PHE A 22 -7.84 -1.56 -7.51
C PHE A 22 -8.59 -2.61 -8.34
N GLY A 23 -9.42 -2.19 -9.31
CA GLY A 23 -10.29 -3.11 -10.05
C GLY A 23 -11.21 -3.87 -9.09
N GLY A 24 -11.00 -5.18 -8.98
CA GLY A 24 -11.70 -6.02 -8.01
C GLY A 24 -10.85 -6.45 -6.81
N TRP A 25 -9.61 -5.97 -6.71
CA TRP A 25 -8.79 -6.12 -5.51
C TRP A 25 -9.32 -5.22 -4.40
N VAL A 26 -9.11 -5.63 -3.15
CA VAL A 26 -9.47 -4.85 -1.97
C VAL A 26 -8.23 -4.49 -1.18
N LEU A 27 -8.20 -3.29 -0.62
CA LEU A 27 -7.15 -2.86 0.30
C LEU A 27 -7.38 -3.52 1.66
N ASP A 28 -6.40 -4.30 2.12
CA ASP A 28 -6.43 -4.94 3.43
C ASP A 28 -5.36 -4.32 4.34
N SER A 29 -5.80 -3.87 5.53
CA SER A 29 -4.94 -3.26 6.54
C SER A 29 -4.79 -4.11 7.81
N GLN A 30 -5.32 -5.34 7.84
CA GLN A 30 -5.47 -6.13 9.08
C GLN A 30 -4.14 -6.44 9.77
N PHE A 31 -3.03 -6.40 9.02
CA PHE A 31 -1.70 -6.72 9.51
C PHE A 31 -0.68 -5.60 9.29
N ALA A 32 -1.14 -4.37 9.03
CA ALA A 32 -0.23 -3.27 8.69
C ALA A 32 0.77 -2.96 9.82
N HIS A 33 0.40 -3.16 11.08
CA HIS A 33 1.30 -2.95 12.22
C HIS A 33 2.37 -4.03 12.34
N GLU A 34 2.06 -5.27 11.96
CA GLU A 34 2.98 -6.40 11.94
C GLU A 34 3.82 -6.45 10.66
N MET A 35 3.28 -6.02 9.53
CA MET A 35 3.92 -6.08 8.21
C MET A 35 4.70 -4.81 7.85
N GLY A 36 4.32 -3.68 8.46
CA GLY A 36 4.84 -2.35 8.13
C GLY A 36 4.09 -1.63 7.01
N SER A 37 3.09 -2.27 6.39
CA SER A 37 2.31 -1.74 5.25
C SER A 37 1.00 -2.52 5.07
N PRO A 38 -0.07 -1.86 4.57
CA PRO A 38 -1.24 -2.56 4.02
C PRO A 38 -0.88 -3.24 2.68
N TYR A 39 -1.82 -3.99 2.11
CA TYR A 39 -1.60 -4.72 0.85
C TYR A 39 -2.90 -4.86 0.06
N LEU A 40 -2.78 -5.19 -1.23
CA LEU A 40 -3.93 -5.55 -2.06
C LEU A 40 -4.23 -7.05 -1.98
N LEU A 41 -5.51 -7.36 -1.84
CA LEU A 41 -6.08 -8.69 -1.71
C LEU A 41 -7.07 -9.00 -2.84
N ALA A 42 -6.84 -10.07 -3.59
CA ALA A 42 -7.76 -10.55 -4.63
C ALA A 42 -8.83 -11.49 -4.05
N HIS A 43 -9.86 -10.93 -3.42
CA HIS A 43 -10.93 -11.70 -2.77
C HIS A 43 -12.12 -11.97 -3.70
N GLY A 44 -11.93 -12.85 -4.69
CA GLY A 44 -12.91 -13.15 -5.74
C GLY A 44 -13.84 -14.34 -5.48
N LEU A 45 -13.73 -14.99 -4.32
CA LEU A 45 -14.47 -16.22 -3.96
C LEU A 45 -14.33 -17.33 -5.02
N GLY A 46 -13.11 -17.50 -5.55
CA GLY A 46 -12.78 -18.50 -6.56
C GLY A 46 -13.06 -18.12 -8.00
N LYS A 47 -13.39 -16.84 -8.25
CA LYS A 47 -13.40 -16.25 -9.58
C LYS A 47 -12.36 -15.14 -9.63
N PRO A 48 -11.46 -15.13 -10.62
CA PRO A 48 -10.50 -14.05 -10.78
C PRO A 48 -11.18 -12.68 -10.72
N VAL A 49 -10.61 -11.77 -9.93
CA VAL A 49 -11.09 -10.39 -9.82
C VAL A 49 -10.57 -9.54 -10.98
N ALA A 50 -11.20 -8.38 -11.21
CA ALA A 50 -10.70 -7.43 -12.21
C ALA A 50 -9.33 -6.87 -11.80
N ASP A 51 -8.47 -6.60 -12.78
CA ASP A 51 -7.09 -6.16 -12.59
C ASP A 51 -6.97 -4.87 -11.75
N ALA A 52 -5.97 -4.83 -10.87
CA ALA A 52 -5.53 -3.57 -10.25
C ALA A 52 -4.45 -2.92 -11.13
N ARG A 53 -4.50 -1.60 -11.27
CA ARG A 53 -3.68 -0.83 -12.22
C ARG A 53 -3.11 0.44 -11.59
N THR A 54 -1.88 0.76 -12.00
CA THR A 54 -1.27 2.06 -11.74
C THR A 54 -0.31 2.44 -12.86
N THR A 55 0.27 3.63 -12.78
CA THR A 55 1.29 4.12 -13.70
C THR A 55 2.55 4.45 -12.93
N VAL A 56 3.70 4.02 -13.45
CA VAL A 56 5.01 4.27 -12.87
C VAL A 56 5.82 5.12 -13.83
N ASP A 57 6.28 6.28 -13.37
CA ASP A 57 7.16 7.14 -14.14
C ASP A 57 8.60 6.64 -14.07
N ILE A 58 9.13 6.17 -15.20
CA ILE A 58 10.50 5.70 -15.32
C ILE A 58 11.41 6.89 -15.64
N PRO A 59 12.47 7.15 -14.85
CA PRO A 59 13.27 8.37 -14.99
C PRO A 59 14.19 8.35 -16.21
N ALA A 60 14.60 7.17 -16.66
CA ALA A 60 15.51 7.00 -17.79
C ALA A 60 15.33 5.62 -18.44
N ASP A 61 15.61 5.56 -19.74
CA ASP A 61 15.75 4.29 -20.47
C ASP A 61 16.75 3.37 -19.75
N GLY A 62 16.44 2.09 -19.62
CA GLY A 62 17.35 1.15 -18.97
C GLY A 62 16.82 -0.26 -18.86
N HIS A 63 17.69 -1.16 -18.40
CA HIS A 63 17.34 -2.52 -18.03
C HIS A 63 17.02 -2.56 -16.54
N TRP A 64 15.76 -2.77 -16.20
CA TRP A 64 15.27 -2.67 -14.83
C TRP A 64 14.92 -4.06 -14.28
N HIS A 65 15.45 -4.37 -13.10
CA HIS A 65 15.13 -5.54 -12.31
C HIS A 65 13.91 -5.27 -11.45
N LEU A 66 12.98 -6.24 -11.40
CA LEU A 66 11.75 -6.13 -10.65
C LEU A 66 11.72 -7.12 -9.49
N TRP A 67 11.18 -6.68 -8.38
CA TRP A 67 10.93 -7.49 -7.20
C TRP A 67 9.49 -7.28 -6.75
N VAL A 68 8.78 -8.35 -6.48
CA VAL A 68 7.39 -8.30 -5.99
C VAL A 68 7.38 -8.85 -4.58
N ARG A 69 6.84 -8.07 -3.63
CA ARG A 69 6.59 -8.52 -2.26
C ARG A 69 5.19 -9.09 -2.18
N ALA A 70 5.13 -10.39 -1.92
CA ALA A 70 3.89 -11.15 -1.89
C ALA A 70 3.92 -12.15 -0.73
N LYS A 71 2.76 -12.73 -0.45
CA LYS A 71 2.61 -13.82 0.52
C LYS A 71 1.92 -15.01 -0.12
N ASP A 72 2.49 -16.18 0.09
CA ASP A 72 1.81 -17.45 -0.10
C ASP A 72 1.12 -17.86 1.20
N TRP A 73 -0.18 -17.65 1.27
CA TRP A 73 -0.93 -17.75 2.52
C TRP A 73 -1.39 -19.15 2.86
N VAL A 74 -1.48 -20.05 1.87
CA VAL A 74 -1.64 -21.50 2.08
C VAL A 74 -0.59 -22.23 1.24
N PRO A 75 0.66 -22.31 1.72
CA PRO A 75 1.75 -22.96 1.00
C PRO A 75 1.49 -24.38 0.51
N GLN A 76 0.54 -25.12 1.10
CA GLN A 76 0.23 -26.48 0.61
C GLN A 76 -0.61 -26.48 -0.68
N HIS A 77 -1.27 -25.37 -1.01
CA HIS A 77 -2.27 -25.29 -2.08
C HIS A 77 -2.05 -24.12 -3.02
N HIS A 78 -1.26 -23.11 -2.62
CA HIS A 78 -0.99 -21.90 -3.38
C HIS A 78 -2.28 -21.29 -3.97
N PRO A 79 -3.33 -21.01 -3.18
CA PRO A 79 -4.61 -20.63 -3.76
C PRO A 79 -4.63 -19.18 -4.24
N GLY A 80 -3.82 -18.29 -3.68
CA GLY A 80 -3.81 -16.85 -4.00
C GLY A 80 -2.75 -16.47 -5.03
N ARG A 81 -2.89 -16.98 -6.26
CA ARG A 81 -1.88 -16.78 -7.31
C ARG A 81 -2.26 -15.63 -8.22
N PHE A 82 -1.25 -14.88 -8.66
CA PHE A 82 -1.41 -13.72 -9.54
C PHE A 82 -0.14 -13.53 -10.39
N SER A 83 -0.27 -12.82 -11.51
CA SER A 83 0.85 -12.35 -12.32
C SER A 83 0.97 -10.83 -12.24
N VAL A 84 2.14 -10.32 -12.62
CA VAL A 84 2.40 -8.88 -12.77
C VAL A 84 2.70 -8.61 -14.23
N HIS A 85 1.99 -7.66 -14.82
CA HIS A 85 2.28 -7.17 -16.16
C HIS A 85 2.85 -5.76 -16.07
N PHE A 86 3.91 -5.48 -16.82
CA PHE A 86 4.57 -4.18 -16.80
C PHE A 86 4.93 -3.71 -18.20
N ALA A 87 4.63 -2.45 -18.51
CA ALA A 87 4.77 -1.87 -19.85
C ALA A 87 4.11 -2.72 -20.96
N GLY A 88 2.98 -3.35 -20.63
CA GLY A 88 2.23 -4.23 -21.54
C GLY A 88 2.81 -5.65 -21.72
N ALA A 89 3.92 -5.98 -21.06
CA ALA A 89 4.51 -7.31 -21.07
C ALA A 89 4.15 -8.09 -19.79
N ASP A 90 3.79 -9.37 -19.95
CA ASP A 90 3.71 -10.32 -18.84
C ASP A 90 5.14 -10.74 -18.43
N LEU A 91 5.46 -10.61 -17.14
CA LEU A 91 6.75 -11.03 -16.60
C LEU A 91 6.93 -12.56 -16.60
N GLY A 92 5.87 -13.33 -16.83
CA GLY A 92 5.91 -14.79 -16.98
C GLY A 92 6.17 -15.53 -15.68
N ILE A 93 6.02 -14.85 -14.54
CA ILE A 93 6.22 -15.39 -13.20
C ILE A 93 4.90 -15.32 -12.45
N GLU A 94 4.52 -16.45 -11.85
CA GLU A 94 3.40 -16.55 -10.93
C GLU A 94 3.86 -16.23 -9.50
N PHE A 95 3.16 -15.29 -8.83
CA PHE A 95 3.40 -14.88 -7.45
C PHE A 95 2.34 -15.49 -6.51
N GLY A 96 2.63 -15.49 -5.21
CA GLY A 96 1.73 -16.09 -4.20
C GLY A 96 1.78 -17.62 -4.15
N ALA A 97 2.81 -18.23 -4.74
CA ALA A 97 2.98 -19.68 -4.85
C ALA A 97 4.41 -20.17 -4.51
N ASN A 98 5.13 -19.42 -3.68
CA ASN A 98 6.55 -19.70 -3.38
C ASN A 98 6.78 -20.41 -2.03
N GLY A 99 5.71 -20.74 -1.31
CA GLY A 99 5.73 -21.38 0.00
C GLY A 99 6.23 -20.51 1.16
N ARG A 100 6.36 -19.20 0.95
CA ARG A 100 6.90 -18.25 1.93
C ARG A 100 5.80 -17.33 2.44
N ASP A 101 6.00 -16.86 3.68
CA ASP A 101 5.29 -15.68 4.17
C ASP A 101 5.71 -14.44 3.34
N TRP A 102 5.34 -13.24 3.79
CA TRP A 102 5.77 -11.97 3.19
C TRP A 102 7.25 -11.96 2.85
N SER A 103 7.56 -11.93 1.56
CA SER A 103 8.92 -11.95 1.06
C SER A 103 9.02 -11.33 -0.33
N TRP A 104 10.19 -10.79 -0.64
CA TRP A 104 10.53 -10.33 -1.99
C TRP A 104 10.85 -11.52 -2.89
N GLN A 105 10.19 -11.58 -4.05
CA GLN A 105 10.46 -12.53 -5.12
C GLN A 105 10.96 -11.77 -6.35
N HIS A 106 12.09 -12.21 -6.92
CA HIS A 106 12.62 -11.64 -8.16
C HIS A 106 11.65 -11.94 -9.31
N ALA A 107 11.25 -10.90 -10.01
CA ALA A 107 10.26 -10.92 -11.09
C ALA A 107 10.90 -10.85 -12.48
N GLY A 108 12.22 -11.01 -12.56
CA GLY A 108 12.97 -10.85 -13.80
C GLY A 108 13.36 -9.40 -14.06
N ALA A 109 13.75 -9.14 -15.30
CA ALA A 109 14.15 -7.81 -15.74
C ALA A 109 13.55 -7.47 -17.09
N VAL A 110 13.30 -6.18 -17.31
CA VAL A 110 12.61 -5.66 -18.50
C VAL A 110 13.30 -4.37 -18.96
N ASP A 111 13.42 -4.22 -20.28
CA ASP A 111 13.92 -2.99 -20.88
C ASP A 111 12.78 -1.96 -20.92
N LEU A 112 12.97 -0.84 -20.22
CA LEU A 112 11.97 0.22 -20.11
C LEU A 112 12.43 1.49 -20.79
N LYS A 113 11.45 2.25 -21.25
CA LYS A 113 11.62 3.61 -21.74
C LYS A 113 11.25 4.62 -20.66
N ALA A 114 11.97 5.74 -20.67
CA ALA A 114 11.65 6.87 -19.81
C ALA A 114 10.22 7.34 -20.04
N GLY A 115 9.57 7.78 -18.97
CA GLY A 115 8.18 8.24 -18.96
C GLY A 115 7.22 7.21 -18.34
N PRO A 116 5.90 7.42 -18.55
CA PRO A 116 4.87 6.64 -17.88
C PRO A 116 4.78 5.22 -18.45
N ASN A 117 4.82 4.23 -17.57
CA ASN A 117 4.64 2.82 -17.90
C ASN A 117 3.54 2.21 -17.02
N GLU A 118 2.61 1.48 -17.62
CA GLU A 118 1.51 0.83 -16.88
C GLU A 118 2.03 -0.38 -16.10
N LEU A 119 1.60 -0.49 -14.84
CA LEU A 119 1.78 -1.64 -13.96
C LEU A 119 0.43 -2.24 -13.61
N VAL A 120 0.30 -3.55 -13.77
CA VAL A 120 -0.96 -4.27 -13.59
C VAL A 120 -0.73 -5.50 -12.71
N LEU A 121 -1.60 -5.68 -11.71
CA LEU A 121 -1.75 -6.95 -10.99
C LEU A 121 -2.92 -7.72 -11.58
N HIS A 122 -2.64 -8.92 -12.06
CA HIS A 122 -3.62 -9.80 -12.68
C HIS A 122 -3.86 -11.02 -11.80
N ASP A 123 -5.07 -11.14 -11.23
CA ASP A 123 -5.44 -12.29 -10.43
C ASP A 123 -5.69 -13.52 -11.30
N LEU A 124 -5.15 -14.67 -10.91
CA LEU A 124 -5.27 -15.92 -11.64
C LEU A 124 -6.30 -16.88 -11.02
N THR A 125 -6.79 -16.59 -9.82
CA THR A 125 -7.43 -17.59 -8.98
C THR A 125 -8.72 -17.13 -8.30
N GLY A 126 -8.81 -15.86 -7.90
CA GLY A 126 -9.92 -15.37 -7.07
C GLY A 126 -9.86 -15.83 -5.62
N PHE A 127 -8.74 -16.40 -5.15
CA PHE A 127 -8.59 -16.93 -3.79
C PHE A 127 -7.46 -16.26 -3.02
N ASP A 128 -7.63 -14.96 -2.78
CA ASP A 128 -6.83 -14.17 -1.85
C ASP A 128 -5.36 -14.06 -2.28
N GLY A 129 -5.14 -13.71 -3.55
CA GLY A 129 -3.83 -13.22 -3.99
C GLY A 129 -3.41 -12.00 -3.18
N ARG A 130 -2.16 -11.97 -2.70
CA ARG A 130 -1.66 -10.93 -1.78
C ARG A 130 -0.41 -10.27 -2.33
N CYS A 131 -0.53 -9.00 -2.68
CA CYS A 131 0.58 -8.17 -3.17
C CYS A 131 0.71 -6.93 -2.29
N ASP A 132 1.88 -6.72 -1.73
CA ASP A 132 2.19 -5.58 -0.86
C ASP A 132 2.92 -4.47 -1.64
N ALA A 133 3.98 -4.81 -2.37
CA ALA A 133 4.78 -3.80 -3.05
C ALA A 133 5.53 -4.36 -4.25
N ILE A 134 5.87 -3.48 -5.19
CA ILE A 134 6.72 -3.76 -6.34
C ILE A 134 7.92 -2.80 -6.27
N PHE A 135 9.12 -3.33 -6.39
CA PHE A 135 10.36 -2.54 -6.41
C PHE A 135 11.09 -2.71 -7.73
N LEU A 136 11.50 -1.60 -8.34
CA LEU A 136 12.26 -1.55 -9.58
C LEU A 136 13.65 -0.97 -9.33
N SER A 137 14.69 -1.60 -9.85
CA SER A 137 16.06 -1.12 -9.71
C SER A 137 16.89 -1.40 -10.95
N LEU A 138 17.89 -0.56 -11.22
CA LEU A 138 18.92 -0.84 -12.22
C LEU A 138 19.94 -1.89 -11.74
N SER A 139 19.92 -2.25 -10.46
CA SER A 139 20.73 -3.32 -9.87
C SER A 139 19.89 -4.53 -9.52
N ASP A 140 20.45 -5.72 -9.74
CA ASP A 140 19.87 -7.00 -9.30
C ASP A 140 20.16 -7.25 -7.81
N VAL A 141 19.58 -6.41 -6.95
CA VAL A 141 19.73 -6.52 -5.50
C VAL A 141 18.35 -6.52 -4.86
N ALA A 142 18.05 -7.60 -4.13
CA ALA A 142 16.81 -7.72 -3.38
C ALA A 142 16.66 -6.57 -2.37
N PRO A 143 15.46 -5.99 -2.22
CA PRO A 143 15.20 -5.04 -1.16
C PRO A 143 15.35 -5.67 0.24
N PRO A 144 15.56 -4.85 1.29
CA PRO A 144 15.52 -5.36 2.66
C PRO A 144 14.12 -5.92 2.96
N ASP A 145 14.09 -7.14 3.50
CA ASP A 145 12.86 -7.82 3.89
C ASP A 145 12.48 -7.52 5.35
N GLY A 146 11.30 -7.99 5.77
CA GLY A 146 10.78 -7.82 7.13
C GLY A 146 10.22 -6.43 7.42
N HIS A 147 9.97 -6.16 8.70
CA HIS A 147 9.27 -4.95 9.17
C HIS A 147 10.08 -4.22 10.26
N GLY A 148 11.41 -4.38 10.27
CA GLY A 148 12.28 -3.73 11.24
C GLY A 148 12.46 -2.23 11.01
N ALA A 149 13.15 -1.55 11.93
CA ALA A 149 13.49 -0.13 11.78
C ALA A 149 14.28 0.16 10.48
N ASN A 150 15.20 -0.73 10.10
CA ASN A 150 15.98 -0.60 8.88
C ASN A 150 15.11 -0.66 7.62
N THR A 151 14.16 -1.60 7.56
CA THR A 151 13.25 -1.74 6.42
C THR A 151 12.30 -0.55 6.32
N ARG A 152 11.76 -0.07 7.46
CA ARG A 152 10.95 1.16 7.50
C ARG A 152 11.73 2.38 7.03
N ALA A 153 12.98 2.54 7.48
CA ALA A 153 13.82 3.66 7.07
C ALA A 153 14.17 3.58 5.58
N TRP A 154 14.45 2.38 5.06
CA TRP A 154 14.64 2.16 3.63
C TRP A 154 13.40 2.55 2.83
N ARG A 155 12.20 2.04 3.18
CA ARG A 155 10.94 2.39 2.50
C ARG A 155 10.70 3.91 2.48
N ARG A 156 10.87 4.59 3.63
CA ARG A 156 10.71 6.06 3.72
C ARG A 156 11.63 6.79 2.76
N ARG A 157 12.92 6.44 2.73
CA ARG A 157 13.88 7.06 1.81
C ARG A 157 13.52 6.80 0.35
N THR A 158 13.16 5.58 0.02
CA THR A 158 12.79 5.19 -1.36
C THR A 158 11.52 5.90 -1.84
N LEU A 159 10.56 6.14 -0.95
CA LEU A 159 9.34 6.90 -1.23
C LEU A 159 9.53 8.44 -1.14
N GLY A 160 10.74 8.93 -0.89
CA GLY A 160 10.99 10.37 -0.71
C GLY A 160 10.30 10.97 0.53
N LEU A 161 9.90 10.15 1.50
CA LEU A 161 9.27 10.60 2.73
C LEU A 161 10.32 11.16 3.69
N PRO A 162 9.98 12.21 4.47
CA PRO A 162 10.94 12.82 5.38
C PRO A 162 11.35 11.83 6.48
N GLU A 163 12.63 11.79 6.86
CA GLU A 163 13.12 10.91 7.95
C GLU A 163 12.43 11.22 9.28
N HIS A 164 12.08 12.49 9.52
CA HIS A 164 11.39 12.96 10.72
C HIS A 164 9.97 13.44 10.38
N PRO A 165 9.01 13.31 11.29
CA PRO A 165 7.70 13.93 11.13
C PRO A 165 7.82 15.43 10.84
N ILE A 166 6.98 15.93 9.94
CA ILE A 166 6.90 17.37 9.65
C ILE A 166 6.28 18.05 10.87
N ASP A 167 6.89 19.15 11.33
CA ASP A 167 6.27 20.00 12.33
C ASP A 167 5.01 20.67 11.75
N ALA A 168 3.84 20.16 12.16
CA ALA A 168 2.54 20.68 11.75
C ALA A 168 2.11 21.93 12.55
N GLY A 169 2.94 22.42 13.47
CA GLY A 169 2.68 23.57 14.31
C GLY A 169 1.97 23.23 15.62
N ARG A 170 1.40 24.27 16.26
CA ARG A 170 0.71 24.15 17.56
C ARG A 170 -0.79 23.95 17.39
N PHE A 171 -1.34 23.05 18.19
CA PHE A 171 -2.77 22.73 18.27
C PHE A 171 -3.21 22.74 19.73
N ASP A 172 -4.46 23.10 19.97
CA ASP A 172 -5.07 23.06 21.30
C ASP A 172 -5.52 21.64 21.65
N THR A 173 -5.78 20.81 20.64
CA THR A 173 -6.18 19.41 20.80
C THR A 173 -5.60 18.56 19.67
N VAL A 174 -5.02 17.42 20.02
CA VAL A 174 -4.57 16.40 19.07
C VAL A 174 -5.43 15.16 19.26
N VAL A 175 -6.08 14.71 18.19
CA VAL A 175 -6.86 13.49 18.14
C VAL A 175 -6.12 12.48 17.26
N VAL A 176 -5.81 11.31 17.80
CA VAL A 176 -5.14 10.23 17.07
C VAL A 176 -6.16 9.13 16.79
N GLY A 177 -6.39 8.86 15.51
CA GLY A 177 -7.39 7.94 15.00
C GLY A 177 -8.69 8.63 14.61
N GLY A 178 -9.04 8.55 13.33
CA GLY A 178 -10.27 9.08 12.71
C GLY A 178 -11.48 8.14 12.81
N GLY A 179 -11.53 7.27 13.83
CA GLY A 179 -12.69 6.43 14.10
C GLY A 179 -13.95 7.23 14.43
N VAL A 180 -15.08 6.57 14.67
CA VAL A 180 -16.33 7.23 15.12
C VAL A 180 -16.07 8.15 16.32
N THR A 181 -15.37 7.65 17.34
CA THR A 181 -15.07 8.42 18.57
C THR A 181 -14.08 9.55 18.32
N GLY A 182 -13.04 9.32 17.51
CA GLY A 182 -12.06 10.35 17.17
C GLY A 182 -12.64 11.46 16.30
N SER A 183 -13.47 11.11 15.32
CA SER A 183 -14.20 12.07 14.49
C SER A 183 -15.15 12.93 15.34
N ALA A 184 -15.88 12.30 16.28
CA ALA A 184 -16.72 13.01 17.23
C ALA A 184 -15.92 13.94 18.15
N ALA A 185 -14.79 13.48 18.69
CA ALA A 185 -13.91 14.29 19.53
C ALA A 185 -13.34 15.49 18.76
N ALA A 186 -12.88 15.28 17.53
CA ALA A 186 -12.36 16.34 16.68
C ALA A 186 -13.43 17.39 16.35
N LEU A 187 -14.65 16.94 16.01
CA LEU A 187 -15.78 17.83 15.73
C LEU A 187 -16.20 18.62 16.96
N ALA A 188 -16.29 17.98 18.13
CA ALA A 188 -16.63 18.65 19.39
C ALA A 188 -15.59 19.71 19.76
N ALA A 189 -14.30 19.39 19.68
CA ALA A 189 -13.21 20.33 19.96
C ALA A 189 -13.23 21.52 18.99
N ALA A 190 -13.44 21.28 17.69
CA ALA A 190 -13.54 22.34 16.69
C ALA A 190 -14.73 23.27 16.96
N ARG A 191 -15.88 22.74 17.39
CA ARG A 191 -17.08 23.53 17.78
C ARG A 191 -16.86 24.41 19.01
N LEU A 192 -15.92 24.04 19.87
CA LEU A 192 -15.50 24.86 21.01
C LEU A 192 -14.45 25.93 20.62
N GLY A 193 -14.15 26.08 19.33
CA GLY A 193 -13.20 27.06 18.81
C GLY A 193 -11.73 26.65 18.97
N LEU A 194 -11.46 25.37 19.27
CA LEU A 194 -10.10 24.85 19.42
C LEU A 194 -9.47 24.56 18.06
N ARG A 195 -8.16 24.78 17.95
CA ARG A 195 -7.35 24.30 16.82
C ARG A 195 -7.08 22.82 16.99
N VAL A 196 -7.65 21.99 16.12
CA VAL A 196 -7.55 20.53 16.22
C VAL A 196 -6.60 19.96 15.17
N ALA A 197 -5.67 19.09 15.59
CA ALA A 197 -4.98 18.18 14.70
C ALA A 197 -5.65 16.80 14.78
N LEU A 198 -6.13 16.28 13.65
CA LEU A 198 -6.59 14.90 13.53
C LEU A 198 -5.53 14.10 12.77
N VAL A 199 -4.91 13.14 13.45
CA VAL A 199 -3.94 12.21 12.87
C VAL A 199 -4.66 10.93 12.52
N GLN A 200 -4.67 10.57 11.25
CA GLN A 200 -5.35 9.39 10.74
C GLN A 200 -4.46 8.65 9.75
N ASP A 201 -4.44 7.32 9.85
CA ASP A 201 -3.57 6.42 9.07
C ASP A 201 -4.23 5.85 7.81
N ARG A 202 -5.49 6.22 7.55
CA ARG A 202 -6.30 5.82 6.39
C ARG A 202 -6.93 7.02 5.68
N PRO A 203 -7.24 6.91 4.37
CA PRO A 203 -7.85 8.00 3.60
C PRO A 203 -9.31 8.29 3.97
N VAL A 204 -9.94 7.48 4.83
CA VAL A 204 -11.33 7.63 5.27
C VAL A 204 -11.47 7.71 6.79
N LEU A 205 -12.55 8.35 7.24
CA LEU A 205 -12.97 8.41 8.64
C LEU A 205 -14.01 7.33 8.95
N GLY A 206 -14.28 7.10 10.24
CA GLY A 206 -15.32 6.19 10.73
C GLY A 206 -14.78 4.90 11.33
N GLY A 207 -13.49 4.58 11.17
CA GLY A 207 -12.95 3.35 11.77
C GLY A 207 -13.58 2.13 11.11
N ASN A 208 -14.19 1.24 11.91
CA ASN A 208 -14.99 0.12 11.37
C ASN A 208 -16.32 0.58 10.76
N ALA A 209 -16.80 1.77 11.12
CA ALA A 209 -17.99 2.37 10.53
C ALA A 209 -17.69 3.12 9.22
N SER A 210 -16.44 3.09 8.73
CA SER A 210 -16.09 3.73 7.46
C SER A 210 -16.78 3.04 6.29
N VAL A 211 -16.81 3.73 5.15
CA VAL A 211 -17.33 3.16 3.88
C VAL A 211 -16.55 1.92 3.41
N GLU A 212 -15.31 1.75 3.89
CA GLU A 212 -14.48 0.58 3.57
C GLU A 212 -14.92 -0.69 4.33
N ILE A 213 -15.38 -0.55 5.58
CA ILE A 213 -15.67 -1.70 6.46
C ILE A 213 -17.19 -1.89 6.68
N GLY A 214 -17.96 -0.80 6.75
CA GLY A 214 -19.43 -0.84 6.78
C GLY A 214 -20.06 -1.32 8.11
N LEU A 215 -19.29 -1.38 9.20
CA LEU A 215 -19.79 -1.78 10.52
C LEU A 215 -20.18 -0.56 11.36
N SER A 216 -21.36 -0.01 11.08
CA SER A 216 -21.89 1.15 11.81
C SER A 216 -22.19 0.83 13.29
N PRO A 217 -22.04 1.81 14.20
CA PRO A 217 -22.50 1.67 15.59
C PRO A 217 -23.98 1.27 15.65
N ARG A 218 -24.34 0.47 16.65
CA ARG A 218 -25.71 0.05 16.94
C ARG A 218 -26.07 0.46 18.37
N GLY A 219 -27.33 0.79 18.62
CA GLY A 219 -27.83 1.19 19.93
C GLY A 219 -28.17 2.68 20.02
N GLU A 220 -28.18 3.22 21.24
CA GLU A 220 -28.43 4.64 21.47
C GLU A 220 -27.25 5.48 20.99
N MET A 221 -27.51 6.37 20.03
CA MET A 221 -26.53 7.33 19.52
C MET A 221 -26.84 8.70 20.11
N GLY A 222 -25.80 9.39 20.59
CA GLY A 222 -25.93 10.79 20.99
C GLY A 222 -26.02 11.68 19.76
N ARG A 223 -26.62 12.86 19.89
CA ARG A 223 -26.83 13.83 18.78
C ARG A 223 -25.58 14.09 17.93
N LEU A 224 -24.41 14.13 18.54
CA LEU A 224 -23.15 14.34 17.83
C LEU A 224 -22.79 13.19 16.88
N LEU A 225 -23.16 11.96 17.21
CA LEU A 225 -22.96 10.79 16.36
C LEU A 225 -24.03 10.70 15.26
N ASP A 226 -25.27 11.09 15.55
CA ASP A 226 -26.34 11.19 14.54
C ASP A 226 -26.00 12.17 13.42
N GLU A 227 -25.17 13.18 13.69
CA GLU A 227 -24.68 14.12 12.69
C GLU A 227 -23.52 13.58 11.83
N LEU A 228 -22.87 12.50 12.27
CA LEU A 228 -21.68 11.92 11.63
C LEU A 228 -21.97 10.63 10.84
N CYS A 229 -23.10 9.96 11.10
CA CYS A 229 -23.49 8.67 10.52
C CYS A 229 -24.73 8.79 9.65
#